data_AF-A0A1G9P889-F1
#
_entry.id   AF-A0A1G9P889-F1
#
_cell.length_a   1.000
_cell.length_b   1.000
_cell.length_c   1.000
_cell.angle_alpha   90.00
_cell.angle_beta   90.00
_cell.angle_gamma   90.00
#
_symmetry.space_group_name_H-M   'P 1'
#
loop_
_entity.id
_entity.type
_entity.pdbx_description
1 polymer ?
#
loop_
_entity_poly.entity_id
_entity_poly.type
_entity_poly.pdbx_seq_one_letter_code
_entity_poly.pdbx_strand_id
1 'polypeptide(L)'
;MLEHMKGAIFDLDGVIVDTAKYHYLAWRSLAADLGFEFTEAHNERLKGVSRMRSLDILLGIGAWRSMKRRRRRWPNRRIGYM
;
A
#
# COMPACT_ATOMS: atom_id res chain seq x y z
N MET A 1 -13.62 28.05 34.68
CA MET A 1 -14.24 26.71 34.59
C MET A 1 -14.86 26.58 33.21
N LEU A 2 -14.65 25.47 32.51
CA LEU A 2 -15.16 25.26 31.15
C LEU A 2 -16.69 25.14 31.18
N GLU A 3 -17.40 26.27 31.06
CA GLU A 3 -18.87 26.26 31.16
C GLU A 3 -19.61 25.93 29.85
N HIS A 4 -18.95 25.77 28.69
CA HIS A 4 -19.70 25.58 27.44
C HIS A 4 -19.01 24.67 26.40
N MET A 5 -18.68 23.42 26.74
CA MET A 5 -18.25 22.43 25.74
C MET A 5 -19.46 21.59 25.28
N LYS A 6 -19.88 21.75 24.02
CA LYS A 6 -21.09 21.11 23.45
C LYS A 6 -20.87 19.66 22.98
N GLY A 7 -19.61 19.23 22.83
CA GLY A 7 -19.23 17.89 22.38
C GLY A 7 -17.86 17.87 21.72
N ALA A 8 -17.32 16.67 21.48
CA ALA A 8 -16.07 16.44 20.76
C ALA A 8 -16.22 15.23 19.83
N ILE A 9 -15.52 15.25 18.70
CA ILE A 9 -15.46 14.15 17.72
C ILE A 9 -14.04 13.62 17.72
N PHE A 10 -13.91 12.32 17.83
CA PHE A 10 -12.62 11.63 17.82
C PHE A 10 -12.55 10.69 16.63
N ASP A 11 -11.41 10.69 15.98
CA ASP A 11 -11.07 9.62 15.04
C ASP A 11 -10.84 8.31 15.81
N LEU A 12 -10.85 7.18 15.11
CA LEU A 12 -10.55 5.88 15.72
C LEU A 12 -9.04 5.63 15.71
N ASP A 13 -8.45 5.68 14.52
CA ASP A 13 -7.10 5.22 14.24
C ASP A 13 -6.07 6.20 14.81
N GLY A 14 -5.26 5.73 15.76
CA GLY A 14 -4.24 6.53 16.43
C GLY A 14 -4.76 7.55 17.43
N VAL A 15 -6.08 7.71 17.57
CA VAL A 15 -6.72 8.58 18.57
C VAL A 15 -7.33 7.78 19.71
N ILE A 16 -8.21 6.82 19.39
CA ILE A 16 -8.80 5.91 20.39
C ILE A 16 -8.02 4.60 20.46
N VAL A 17 -7.51 4.11 19.32
CA VAL A 17 -6.78 2.84 19.23
C VAL A 17 -5.72 2.88 18.13
N ASP A 18 -4.55 2.30 18.38
CA ASP A 18 -3.53 2.13 17.35
C ASP A 18 -3.82 0.90 16.47
N THR A 19 -4.37 1.17 15.28
CA THR A 19 -4.73 0.19 14.25
C THR A 19 -3.77 0.20 13.06
N ALA A 20 -2.83 1.15 12.98
CA ALA A 20 -1.97 1.35 11.82
C ALA A 20 -1.15 0.10 11.48
N LYS A 21 -0.67 -0.61 12.53
CA LYS A 21 0.04 -1.87 12.39
C LYS A 21 -0.81 -2.97 11.75
N TYR A 22 -2.11 -3.04 12.03
CA TYR A 22 -2.98 -4.08 11.50
C TYR A 22 -3.32 -3.85 10.04
N HIS A 23 -3.46 -2.58 9.62
CA HIS A 23 -3.58 -2.24 8.21
C HIS A 23 -2.35 -2.68 7.41
N TYR A 24 -1.14 -2.40 7.93
CA TYR A 24 0.09 -2.86 7.31
C TYR A 24 0.13 -4.40 7.18
N LEU A 25 -0.19 -5.13 8.25
CA LEU A 25 -0.20 -6.59 8.24
C LEU A 25 -1.21 -7.16 7.23
N ALA A 26 -2.41 -6.58 7.14
CA ALA A 26 -3.43 -7.01 6.19
C ALA A 26 -2.97 -6.83 4.74
N TRP A 27 -2.40 -5.66 4.40
CA TRP A 27 -1.86 -5.41 3.07
C TRP A 27 -0.65 -6.28 2.74
N ARG A 28 0.21 -6.53 3.73
CA ARG A 28 1.34 -7.44 3.60
C ARG A 28 0.89 -8.87 3.32
N SER A 29 -0.14 -9.35 4.02
CA SER A 29 -0.74 -10.67 3.76
C SER A 29 -1.28 -10.76 2.33
N LEU A 30 -2.08 -9.78 1.91
CA LEU A 30 -2.64 -9.77 0.55
C LEU A 30 -1.54 -9.74 -0.53
N ALA A 31 -0.50 -8.95 -0.33
CA ALA A 31 0.63 -8.91 -1.26
C ALA A 31 1.37 -10.26 -1.34
N ALA A 32 1.54 -10.94 -0.19
CA ALA A 32 2.14 -12.26 -0.13
C ALA A 32 1.30 -13.29 -0.93
N ASP A 33 -0.03 -13.26 -0.78
CA ASP A 33 -0.95 -14.10 -1.56
C ASP A 33 -0.87 -13.82 -3.07
N LEU A 34 -0.63 -12.56 -3.44
CA LEU A 34 -0.41 -12.12 -4.83
C LEU A 34 1.02 -12.37 -5.33
N GLY A 35 1.89 -12.96 -4.52
CA GLY A 35 3.25 -13.34 -4.90
C GLY A 35 4.25 -12.19 -4.93
N PHE A 36 4.00 -11.09 -4.20
CA PHE A 36 4.97 -10.02 -4.06
C PHE A 36 5.18 -9.50 -2.64
N GLU A 37 6.34 -8.87 -2.45
CA GLU A 37 6.72 -8.33 -1.15
C GLU A 37 6.17 -6.92 -0.96
N PHE A 38 5.56 -6.68 0.19
CA PHE A 38 5.05 -5.38 0.60
C PHE A 38 5.81 -4.86 1.82
N THR A 39 6.49 -3.74 1.64
CA THR A 39 7.40 -3.15 2.64
C THR A 39 6.74 -1.96 3.34
N GLU A 40 7.31 -1.51 4.45
CA GLU A 40 6.84 -0.30 5.14
C GLU A 40 6.91 0.94 4.24
N ALA A 41 7.92 1.03 3.37
CA ALA A 41 8.02 2.12 2.38
C ALA A 41 6.83 2.13 1.39
N HIS A 42 6.25 0.96 1.08
CA HIS A 42 5.01 0.91 0.30
C HIS A 42 3.79 1.36 1.13
N ASN A 43 3.77 1.02 2.42
CA ASN A 43 2.69 1.36 3.34
C ASN A 43 2.53 2.87 3.54
N GLU A 44 3.63 3.63 3.52
CA GLU A 44 3.58 5.10 3.56
C GLU A 44 2.72 5.70 2.45
N ARG A 45 2.65 5.05 1.28
CA ARG A 45 1.83 5.50 0.14
C ARG A 45 0.33 5.25 0.33
N LEU A 46 -0.05 4.48 1.35
CA LEU A 46 -1.44 4.13 1.66
C LEU A 46 -2.03 5.03 2.77
N LYS A 47 -1.21 5.83 3.47
CA LYS A 47 -1.66 6.71 4.55
C LYS A 47 -2.62 7.78 4.02
N GLY A 48 -3.78 7.91 4.66
CA GLY A 48 -4.80 8.89 4.28
C GLY A 48 -5.51 8.58 2.96
N VAL A 49 -5.38 7.36 2.44
CA VAL A 49 -5.96 6.93 1.18
C VAL A 49 -7.15 6.02 1.43
N SER A 50 -8.21 6.16 0.63
CA SER A 50 -9.38 5.26 0.74
C SER A 50 -8.99 3.80 0.49
N ARG A 51 -9.79 2.87 1.00
CA ARG A 51 -9.52 1.42 0.86
C ARG A 51 -9.36 0.97 -0.61
N MET A 52 -10.24 1.44 -1.49
CA MET A 52 -10.19 1.07 -2.92
C MET A 52 -8.94 1.62 -3.59
N ARG A 53 -8.61 2.89 -3.34
CA ARG A 53 -7.40 3.48 -3.91
C ARG A 53 -6.13 2.86 -3.32
N SER A 54 -6.18 2.41 -2.07
CA SER A 54 -5.09 1.64 -1.46
C SER A 54 -4.87 0.29 -2.16
N LEU A 55 -5.95 -0.39 -2.50
CA LEU A 55 -5.90 -1.62 -3.30
C LEU A 55 -5.30 -1.35 -4.69
N ASP A 56 -5.71 -0.28 -5.37
CA ASP A 56 -5.16 0.10 -6.68
C ASP A 56 -3.65 0.33 -6.63
N ILE A 57 -3.18 1.04 -5.59
CA ILE A 57 -1.74 1.28 -5.36
C ILE A 57 -1.00 -0.05 -5.14
N LEU A 58 -1.57 -0.93 -4.32
CA LEU A 58 -0.99 -2.24 -4.01
C LEU A 58 -0.88 -3.12 -5.27
N LEU A 59 -1.94 -3.20 -6.07
CA LEU A 59 -1.93 -3.93 -7.34
C LEU A 59 -0.94 -3.35 -8.35
N GLY A 60 -0.83 -2.01 -8.41
CA GLY A 60 0.16 -1.32 -9.25
C GLY A 60 1.61 -1.69 -8.90
N ILE A 61 1.92 -1.86 -7.59
CA ILE A 61 3.23 -2.32 -7.13
C ILE A 61 3.51 -3.75 -7.62
N GLY A 62 2.54 -4.66 -7.47
CA GLY A 62 2.65 -6.04 -7.94
C GLY A 62 2.87 -6.16 -9.45
N ALA A 63 2.15 -5.36 -10.24
CA ALA A 63 2.30 -5.29 -11.69
C ALA A 63 3.70 -4.85 -12.12
N TRP A 64 4.24 -3.80 -11.48
CA TRP A 64 5.58 -3.29 -11.79
C TRP A 64 6.68 -4.31 -11.47
N ARG A 65 6.56 -5.02 -10.35
CA ARG A 65 7.52 -6.08 -9.98
C ARG A 65 7.49 -7.24 -10.96
N SER A 66 6.28 -7.64 -11.38
CA SER A 66 6.10 -8.66 -12.43
C SER A 66 6.73 -8.24 -13.75
N MET A 67 6.56 -6.97 -14.15
CA MET A 67 7.17 -6.42 -15.36
C MET A 67 8.70 -6.36 -15.28
N LYS A 68 9.28 -5.90 -14.17
CA LYS A 68 10.74 -5.90 -13.96
C LYS A 68 11.34 -7.30 -14.02
N ARG A 69 10.67 -8.29 -13.44
CA ARG A 69 11.10 -9.70 -13.49
C ARG A 69 11.13 -10.22 -14.93
N ARG A 70 10.12 -9.91 -15.74
CA ARG A 70 10.12 -10.24 -17.18
C ARG A 70 11.24 -9.54 -17.95
N ARG A 71 11.49 -8.26 -17.68
CA ARG A 71 12.57 -7.49 -18.35
C ARG A 71 13.96 -8.05 -18.07
N ARG A 72 14.26 -8.51 -16.84
CA ARG A 72 15.55 -9.17 -16.53
C ARG A 72 15.73 -10.51 -17.24
N ARG A 73 14.63 -11.20 -17.61
CA ARG A 73 14.66 -12.46 -18.37
C ARG A 73 14.90 -12.26 -19.87
N TRP A 74 14.86 -11.02 -20.36
CA TRP A 74 15.29 -10.65 -21.71
C TRP A 74 16.63 -9.91 -21.66
N PRO A 75 17.76 -10.61 -21.57
CA PRO A 75 19.03 -10.03 -21.93
C PRO A 75 19.04 -9.91 -23.46
N ASN A 76 18.83 -8.69 -23.95
CA ASN A 76 19.31 -8.23 -25.25
C ASN A 76 18.97 -9.13 -26.47
N ARG A 77 17.69 -9.25 -26.84
CA ARG A 77 17.37 -9.49 -28.26
C ARG A 77 17.57 -8.17 -28.97
N ARG A 78 18.70 -8.02 -29.69
CA ARG A 78 18.88 -6.94 -30.66
C ARG A 78 17.66 -6.96 -31.57
N ILE A 79 16.84 -5.93 -31.49
CA ILE A 79 15.86 -5.65 -32.53
C ILE A 79 16.72 -5.21 -33.70
N GLY A 80 16.98 -6.14 -34.62
CA GLY A 80 17.56 -5.79 -35.91
C GLY A 80 16.56 -4.85 -36.58
N TYR A 81 16.95 -3.59 -36.73
CA TYR A 81 16.32 -2.74 -37.72
C TYR A 81 16.61 -3.37 -39.09
N MET A 82 15.58 -3.97 -39.69
CA MET A 82 15.45 -4.07 -41.14
C MET A 82 14.41 -3.05 -41.57
#